data_AF-A0A836JBB5-F1
#
_entry.id   AF-A0A836JBB5-F1
#
_cell.length_a   1.000
_cell.length_b   1.000
_cell.length_c   1.000
_cell.angle_alpha   90.00
_cell.angle_beta   90.00
_cell.angle_gamma   90.00
#
_symmetry.space_group_name_H-M   'P 1'
#
loop_
_entity.id
_entity.type
_entity.pdbx_description
1 polymer ?
#
loop_
_entity_poly.entity_id
_entity_poly.type
_entity_poly.pdbx_seq_one_letter_code
_entity_poly.pdbx_strand_id
1 'polypeptide(L)'
;MKSNYFNNVVNSEYSRKNDGRIEYGTAGFRTKSDILEHVLYRMGLLAVLRSKVKKAAIGLMITASHNLEPDNGIKLVDPAGEMLEASWEMIATNLANVLDSDLIPMLVHISTKENIDLSVPATVIIGRDTRKSSPILLKGALAGIKALNGNVTDLGLVTTPQLHYVVVCTNTDGAYGNPTLQGYYSKLAAVFKNIRGTEINNGKYISGLQLDTANGVGAIAAKEFQRYLKGVLDIKLFNDGSGDLNHMCGADFVKVQQTLPLNIPSEKSIRCVSIDGDADRVVYFYIDGNNKFHLLDGDRIATLVAAYFKELLEMSGLSLQLGLVQTAYANGGSTDYISNVLKVPVACVPTGVKHLHKKALEFDIGVYFEANGHGTVIFKDTAKEAIKNHAKNEILSTTQRVASSKLRDVIDLINETVGDALSDMLLVETILHAKGWDVIEWERSYNDLPNRQLKVRVKDRNIITTTNAERHCLTPICLQEEIDKIVLKYSRGRSFVRPSGTEDIVRVYAECESSSDVNKLAVEVASLVYRFAGGVGPEPSLS
;
A
#
# COMPACT_ATOMS: atom_id res chain seq x y z
N MET A 1 10.70 -42.18 -13.24
CA MET A 1 9.58 -42.53 -12.32
C MET A 1 8.66 -41.32 -12.24
N LYS A 2 7.36 -41.46 -12.53
CA LYS A 2 6.40 -40.37 -12.26
C LYS A 2 6.35 -40.19 -10.74
N SER A 3 6.76 -39.03 -10.26
CA SER A 3 6.74 -38.72 -8.83
C SER A 3 5.29 -38.79 -8.32
N ASN A 4 5.01 -39.64 -7.33
CA ASN A 4 3.71 -39.76 -6.66
C ASN A 4 3.37 -38.54 -5.78
N TYR A 5 4.20 -37.49 -5.80
CA TYR A 5 4.13 -36.34 -4.91
C TYR A 5 2.78 -35.59 -4.99
N PHE A 6 2.13 -35.55 -6.16
CA PHE A 6 0.89 -34.80 -6.37
C PHE A 6 -0.40 -35.63 -6.18
N ASN A 7 -0.31 -36.89 -5.74
CA ASN A 7 -1.49 -37.78 -5.68
C ASN A 7 -2.56 -37.32 -4.68
N ASN A 8 -2.17 -36.60 -3.62
CA ASN A 8 -3.07 -36.11 -2.58
C ASN A 8 -3.75 -34.77 -2.91
N VAL A 9 -3.52 -34.24 -4.12
CA VAL A 9 -4.00 -32.91 -4.52
C VAL A 9 -5.47 -32.90 -4.95
N VAL A 10 -6.02 -34.03 -5.40
CA VAL A 10 -7.42 -34.09 -5.82
C VAL A 10 -8.31 -33.98 -4.58
N ASN A 11 -9.11 -32.92 -4.50
CA ASN A 11 -10.04 -32.69 -3.40
C ASN A 11 -11.38 -32.16 -3.95
N SER A 12 -12.43 -32.96 -3.82
CA SER A 12 -13.78 -32.64 -4.32
C SER A 12 -14.47 -31.50 -3.55
N GLU A 13 -14.01 -31.17 -2.35
CA GLU A 13 -14.52 -30.03 -1.56
C GLU A 13 -14.18 -28.69 -2.23
N TYR A 14 -13.00 -28.61 -2.86
CA TYR A 14 -12.45 -27.39 -3.47
C TYR A 14 -12.44 -27.46 -5.00
N SER A 15 -13.45 -28.10 -5.59
CA SER A 15 -13.64 -28.14 -7.03
C SER A 15 -13.94 -26.75 -7.60
N ARG A 16 -13.55 -26.51 -8.85
CA ARG A 16 -13.84 -25.26 -9.54
C ARG A 16 -15.34 -25.19 -9.85
N LYS A 17 -16.04 -24.25 -9.21
CA LYS A 17 -17.50 -24.06 -9.34
C LYS A 17 -17.91 -22.98 -10.35
N ASN A 18 -16.97 -22.23 -10.91
CA ASN A 18 -17.23 -21.11 -11.83
C ASN A 18 -16.31 -21.20 -13.06
N ASP A 19 -16.90 -21.10 -14.25
CA ASP A 19 -16.21 -21.14 -15.54
C ASP A 19 -15.51 -19.81 -15.91
N GLY A 20 -15.85 -18.72 -15.21
CA GLY A 20 -15.21 -17.42 -15.35
C GLY A 20 -13.71 -17.50 -15.06
N ARG A 21 -12.92 -16.76 -15.85
CA ARG A 21 -11.48 -16.63 -15.66
C ARG A 21 -11.20 -15.58 -14.59
N ILE A 22 -10.42 -15.94 -13.57
CA ILE A 22 -10.02 -15.04 -12.48
C ILE A 22 -8.52 -14.75 -12.61
N GLU A 23 -8.12 -13.48 -12.60
CA GLU A 23 -6.70 -13.09 -12.73
C GLU A 23 -6.07 -12.76 -11.38
N TYR A 24 -4.77 -13.03 -11.23
CA TYR A 24 -4.03 -12.71 -10.01
C TYR A 24 -3.87 -11.19 -9.82
N GLY A 25 -3.74 -10.42 -10.90
CA GLY A 25 -3.67 -8.95 -10.85
C GLY A 25 -2.51 -8.40 -9.99
N THR A 26 -2.57 -7.09 -9.71
CA THR A 26 -1.48 -6.38 -9.02
C THR A 26 -1.37 -6.70 -7.54
N ALA A 27 -2.47 -7.06 -6.89
CA ALA A 27 -2.58 -7.25 -5.44
C ALA A 27 -3.09 -8.64 -5.02
N GLY A 28 -2.89 -9.64 -5.88
CA GLY A 28 -3.43 -10.99 -5.68
C GLY A 28 -4.89 -11.11 -6.12
N PHE A 29 -5.39 -12.35 -6.14
CA PHE A 29 -6.76 -12.64 -6.54
C PHE A 29 -7.72 -11.86 -5.67
N ARG A 30 -8.70 -11.18 -6.30
CA ARG A 30 -9.70 -10.40 -5.58
C ARG A 30 -11.02 -10.37 -6.34
N THR A 31 -12.07 -10.89 -5.70
CA THR A 31 -13.43 -10.94 -6.28
C THR A 31 -14.43 -11.31 -5.18
N LYS A 32 -15.68 -11.61 -5.54
CA LYS A 32 -16.70 -12.13 -4.64
C LYS A 32 -16.22 -13.40 -3.94
N SER A 33 -16.47 -13.47 -2.63
CA SER A 33 -15.89 -14.52 -1.79
C SER A 33 -16.45 -15.92 -2.04
N ASP A 34 -17.64 -16.03 -2.61
CA ASP A 34 -18.34 -17.28 -2.94
C ASP A 34 -17.67 -18.10 -4.05
N ILE A 35 -16.80 -17.49 -4.86
CA ILE A 35 -16.08 -18.17 -5.95
C ILE A 35 -14.59 -18.39 -5.65
N LEU A 36 -14.12 -18.05 -4.44
CA LEU A 36 -12.70 -18.05 -4.10
C LEU A 36 -12.17 -19.33 -3.43
N GLU A 37 -13.04 -20.22 -2.94
CA GLU A 37 -12.60 -21.41 -2.17
C GLU A 37 -11.57 -22.27 -2.92
N HIS A 38 -11.86 -22.62 -4.19
CA HIS A 38 -10.93 -23.40 -5.03
C HIS A 38 -9.65 -22.62 -5.36
N VAL A 39 -9.74 -21.30 -5.50
CA VAL A 39 -8.58 -20.44 -5.75
C VAL A 39 -7.63 -20.50 -4.57
N LEU A 40 -8.15 -20.39 -3.34
CA LEU A 40 -7.32 -20.42 -2.14
C LEU A 40 -6.71 -21.78 -1.89
N TYR A 41 -7.46 -22.87 -2.12
CA TYR A 41 -6.89 -24.22 -2.11
C TYR A 41 -5.68 -24.31 -3.05
N ARG A 42 -5.84 -23.86 -4.29
CA ARG A 42 -4.78 -23.91 -5.29
C ARG A 42 -3.62 -22.94 -4.98
N MET A 43 -3.88 -21.82 -4.32
CA MET A 43 -2.81 -20.92 -3.83
C MET A 43 -2.06 -21.50 -2.64
N GLY A 44 -2.71 -22.32 -1.81
CA GLY A 44 -2.02 -23.13 -0.81
C GLY A 44 -1.02 -24.10 -1.44
N LEU A 45 -1.41 -24.77 -2.53
CA LEU A 45 -0.50 -25.63 -3.32
C LEU A 45 0.67 -24.82 -3.91
N LEU A 46 0.37 -23.67 -4.52
CA LEU A 46 1.38 -22.83 -5.15
C LEU A 46 2.38 -22.27 -4.14
N ALA A 47 1.93 -21.86 -2.95
CA ALA A 47 2.81 -21.35 -1.90
C ALA A 47 3.83 -22.41 -1.45
N VAL A 48 3.43 -23.68 -1.38
CA VAL A 48 4.35 -24.79 -1.11
C VAL A 48 5.41 -24.93 -2.20
N LEU A 49 4.99 -24.91 -3.47
CA LEU A 49 5.94 -24.96 -4.60
C LEU A 49 6.88 -23.76 -4.61
N ARG A 50 6.35 -22.55 -4.36
CA ARG A 50 7.13 -21.31 -4.29
C ARG A 50 8.16 -21.36 -3.16
N SER A 51 7.78 -21.86 -1.99
CA SER A 51 8.67 -22.02 -0.84
C SER A 51 9.82 -22.96 -1.15
N LYS A 52 9.58 -24.08 -1.85
CA LYS A 52 10.65 -25.00 -2.26
C LYS A 52 11.62 -24.37 -3.26
N VAL A 53 11.11 -23.59 -4.22
CA VAL A 53 11.95 -22.87 -5.20
C VAL A 53 12.83 -21.85 -4.51
N LYS A 54 12.26 -21.06 -3.59
CA LYS A 54 13.00 -20.02 -2.86
C LYS A 54 13.83 -20.56 -1.72
N LYS A 55 13.59 -21.81 -1.28
CA LYS A 55 14.17 -22.43 -0.09
C LYS A 55 13.98 -21.55 1.16
N ALA A 56 12.80 -20.96 1.27
CA ALA A 56 12.47 -19.94 2.25
C ALA A 56 10.97 -19.97 2.60
N ALA A 57 10.59 -19.34 3.72
CA ALA A 57 9.21 -19.18 4.09
C ALA A 57 8.48 -18.23 3.12
N ILE A 58 7.26 -18.60 2.73
CA ILE A 58 6.39 -17.80 1.86
C ILE A 58 5.14 -17.38 2.62
N GLY A 59 4.72 -16.13 2.45
CA GLY A 59 3.49 -15.61 3.07
C GLY A 59 2.24 -15.83 2.22
N LEU A 60 1.10 -16.02 2.88
CA LEU A 60 -0.24 -15.96 2.31
C LEU A 60 -1.12 -15.03 3.15
N MET A 61 -1.59 -13.93 2.55
CA MET A 61 -2.53 -13.01 3.20
C MET A 61 -3.91 -13.14 2.58
N ILE A 62 -4.91 -13.47 3.40
CA ILE A 62 -6.33 -13.52 2.99
C ILE A 62 -6.98 -12.18 3.31
N THR A 63 -7.24 -11.38 2.29
CA THR A 63 -7.84 -10.05 2.41
C THR A 63 -8.24 -9.50 1.04
N ALA A 64 -9.22 -8.61 1.02
CA ALA A 64 -9.50 -7.72 -0.11
C ALA A 64 -9.28 -6.22 0.23
N SER A 65 -8.53 -5.91 1.29
CA SER A 65 -8.12 -4.53 1.64
C SER A 65 -9.32 -3.58 1.70
N HIS A 66 -9.32 -2.48 0.94
CA HIS A 66 -10.37 -1.47 0.87
C HIS A 66 -11.71 -1.92 0.28
N ASN A 67 -11.81 -3.11 -0.33
CA ASN A 67 -13.09 -3.59 -0.88
C ASN A 67 -14.15 -3.76 0.22
N LEU A 68 -15.43 -3.71 -0.15
CA LEU A 68 -16.53 -4.00 0.78
C LEU A 68 -16.56 -5.47 1.17
N GLU A 69 -17.22 -5.78 2.29
CA GLU A 69 -17.27 -7.11 2.92
C GLU A 69 -17.55 -8.32 2.00
N PRO A 70 -18.46 -8.25 0.99
CA PRO A 70 -18.77 -9.42 0.15
C PRO A 70 -17.59 -9.95 -0.67
N ASP A 71 -16.61 -9.10 -0.95
CA ASP A 71 -15.39 -9.48 -1.66
C ASP A 71 -14.38 -10.10 -0.69
N ASN A 72 -13.46 -10.91 -1.19
CA ASN A 72 -12.26 -11.31 -0.46
C ASN A 72 -11.12 -11.55 -1.47
N GLY A 73 -9.98 -12.04 -1.00
CA GLY A 73 -8.84 -12.26 -1.86
C GLY A 73 -7.71 -13.02 -1.18
N ILE A 74 -6.68 -13.30 -1.96
CA ILE A 74 -5.44 -13.90 -1.45
C ILE A 74 -4.23 -13.34 -2.21
N LYS A 75 -3.20 -12.94 -1.46
CA LYS A 75 -1.91 -12.48 -2.00
C LYS A 75 -0.76 -13.29 -1.40
N LEU A 76 0.18 -13.69 -2.25
CA LEU A 76 1.44 -14.34 -1.89
C LEU A 76 2.52 -13.29 -1.60
N VAL A 77 3.34 -13.57 -0.60
CA VAL A 77 4.46 -12.74 -0.14
C VAL A 77 5.75 -13.54 -0.28
N ASP A 78 6.71 -12.99 -1.02
CA ASP A 78 8.03 -13.58 -1.25
C ASP A 78 8.99 -13.33 -0.06
N PRO A 79 10.18 -13.97 -0.03
CA PRO A 79 10.95 -14.11 1.19
C PRO A 79 11.43 -12.82 1.88
N ALA A 80 11.69 -11.75 1.13
CA ALA A 80 12.10 -10.46 1.69
C ALA A 80 10.90 -9.60 2.11
N GLY A 81 9.69 -10.18 2.14
CA GLY A 81 8.45 -9.47 2.44
C GLY A 81 7.88 -8.73 1.24
N GLU A 82 8.44 -8.91 0.05
CA GLU A 82 7.96 -8.31 -1.19
C GLU A 82 6.73 -9.05 -1.75
N MET A 83 6.00 -8.40 -2.65
CA MET A 83 4.90 -9.04 -3.38
C MET A 83 5.43 -10.15 -4.29
N LEU A 84 4.60 -11.17 -4.56
CA LEU A 84 4.91 -12.23 -5.52
C LEU A 84 5.54 -11.69 -6.82
N GLU A 85 6.68 -12.27 -7.19
CA GLU A 85 7.39 -11.99 -8.43
C GLU A 85 6.48 -12.06 -9.67
N ALA A 86 6.61 -11.07 -10.56
CA ALA A 86 5.71 -10.88 -11.69
C ALA A 86 5.61 -12.10 -12.63
N SER A 87 6.71 -12.82 -12.82
CA SER A 87 6.77 -14.06 -13.63
C SER A 87 5.86 -15.17 -13.07
N TRP A 88 5.59 -15.17 -11.76
CA TRP A 88 4.77 -16.15 -11.05
C TRP A 88 3.29 -15.77 -10.97
N GLU A 89 2.91 -14.53 -11.25
CA GLU A 89 1.50 -14.10 -11.29
C GLU A 89 0.71 -14.84 -12.36
N MET A 90 1.35 -15.07 -13.52
CA MET A 90 0.72 -15.86 -14.58
C MET A 90 0.62 -17.33 -14.17
N ILE A 91 1.63 -17.88 -13.48
CA ILE A 91 1.57 -19.24 -12.96
C ILE A 91 0.38 -19.39 -12.01
N ALA A 92 0.22 -18.44 -11.07
CA ALA A 92 -0.92 -18.39 -10.17
C ALA A 92 -2.24 -18.31 -10.92
N THR A 93 -2.35 -17.40 -11.89
CA THR A 93 -3.53 -17.23 -12.75
C THR A 93 -3.89 -18.52 -13.47
N ASN A 94 -2.94 -19.17 -14.15
CA ASN A 94 -3.21 -20.43 -14.83
C ASN A 94 -3.65 -21.51 -13.85
N LEU A 95 -2.93 -21.67 -12.74
CA LEU A 95 -3.26 -22.68 -11.75
C LEU A 95 -4.66 -22.48 -11.17
N ALA A 96 -5.08 -21.25 -10.88
CA ALA A 96 -6.43 -20.98 -10.40
C ALA A 96 -7.52 -21.37 -11.43
N ASN A 97 -7.23 -21.30 -12.73
CA ASN A 97 -8.21 -21.47 -13.80
C ASN A 97 -8.15 -22.81 -14.55
N VAL A 98 -7.20 -23.72 -14.29
CA VAL A 98 -7.24 -25.05 -14.92
C VAL A 98 -8.49 -25.83 -14.50
N LEU A 99 -8.96 -26.75 -15.34
CA LEU A 99 -10.00 -27.70 -14.94
C LEU A 99 -9.47 -28.60 -13.83
N ASP A 100 -10.38 -29.14 -13.01
CA ASP A 100 -9.97 -30.03 -11.90
C ASP A 100 -9.25 -31.29 -12.40
N SER A 101 -9.60 -31.78 -13.59
CA SER A 101 -8.89 -32.87 -14.29
C SER A 101 -7.45 -32.54 -14.65
N ASP A 102 -7.14 -31.27 -14.86
CA ASP A 102 -5.84 -30.78 -15.33
C ASP A 102 -4.96 -30.21 -14.20
N LEU A 103 -5.45 -30.24 -12.96
CA LEU A 103 -4.74 -29.70 -11.80
C LEU A 103 -3.38 -30.39 -11.57
N ILE A 104 -3.35 -31.72 -11.55
CA ILE A 104 -2.10 -32.48 -11.40
C ILE A 104 -1.14 -32.24 -12.59
N PRO A 105 -1.57 -32.38 -13.86
CA PRO A 105 -0.74 -32.02 -15.01
C PRO A 105 -0.13 -30.60 -14.91
N MET A 106 -0.92 -29.62 -14.47
CA MET A 106 -0.44 -28.25 -14.29
C MET A 106 0.63 -28.15 -13.21
N LEU A 107 0.47 -28.81 -12.06
CA LEU A 107 1.48 -28.81 -10.99
C LEU A 107 2.78 -29.50 -11.42
N VAL A 108 2.69 -30.61 -12.17
CA VAL A 108 3.86 -31.28 -12.77
C VAL A 108 4.55 -30.33 -13.75
N HIS A 109 3.79 -29.61 -14.58
CA HIS A 109 4.34 -28.62 -15.50
C HIS A 109 5.07 -27.51 -14.76
N ILE A 110 4.47 -26.92 -13.73
CA ILE A 110 5.09 -25.89 -12.89
C ILE A 110 6.38 -26.43 -12.26
N SER A 111 6.31 -27.61 -11.64
CA SER A 111 7.46 -28.23 -10.98
C SER A 111 8.64 -28.48 -11.92
N THR A 112 8.36 -28.88 -13.16
CA THR A 112 9.39 -29.16 -14.16
C THR A 112 9.97 -27.86 -14.71
N LYS A 113 9.10 -26.90 -15.08
CA LYS A 113 9.49 -25.64 -15.71
C LYS A 113 10.31 -24.75 -14.79
N GLU A 114 9.91 -24.67 -13.51
CA GLU A 114 10.60 -23.87 -12.50
C GLU A 114 11.72 -24.66 -11.80
N ASN A 115 12.04 -25.87 -12.29
CA ASN A 115 13.09 -26.76 -11.77
C ASN A 115 13.01 -26.96 -10.24
N ILE A 116 11.82 -27.29 -9.75
CA ILE A 116 11.51 -27.37 -8.31
C ILE A 116 12.03 -28.69 -7.74
N ASP A 117 12.92 -28.61 -6.77
CA ASP A 117 13.30 -29.75 -5.95
C ASP A 117 12.20 -30.06 -4.93
N LEU A 118 11.39 -31.08 -5.22
CA LEU A 118 10.25 -31.48 -4.40
C LEU A 118 10.66 -32.05 -3.03
N SER A 119 11.93 -32.43 -2.84
CA SER A 119 12.43 -32.97 -1.57
C SER A 119 12.68 -31.90 -0.51
N VAL A 120 12.85 -30.64 -0.92
CA VAL A 120 13.10 -29.50 -0.01
C VAL A 120 11.88 -29.29 0.89
N PRO A 121 12.04 -29.08 2.21
CA PRO A 121 10.92 -28.73 3.07
C PRO A 121 10.33 -27.37 2.66
N ALA A 122 9.01 -27.23 2.78
CA ALA A 122 8.32 -25.99 2.48
C ALA A 122 7.73 -25.40 3.76
N THR A 123 7.85 -24.09 3.93
CA THR A 123 7.27 -23.34 5.05
C THR A 123 6.37 -22.25 4.50
N VAL A 124 5.13 -22.21 4.98
CA VAL A 124 4.14 -21.20 4.61
C VAL A 124 3.65 -20.51 5.88
N ILE A 125 3.64 -19.18 5.86
CA ILE A 125 3.12 -18.35 6.93
C ILE A 125 1.82 -17.74 6.42
N ILE A 126 0.71 -17.95 7.13
CA ILE A 126 -0.61 -17.54 6.67
C ILE A 126 -1.31 -16.66 7.70
N GLY A 127 -2.06 -15.67 7.22
CA GLY A 127 -2.84 -14.76 8.04
C GLY A 127 -4.06 -14.25 7.27
N ARG A 128 -4.99 -13.64 7.99
CA ARG A 128 -6.24 -13.14 7.42
C ARG A 128 -6.76 -11.87 8.08
N ASP A 129 -7.59 -11.14 7.35
CA ASP A 129 -8.39 -10.04 7.88
C ASP A 129 -9.69 -10.52 8.60
N THR A 130 -10.54 -9.57 8.97
CA THR A 130 -11.79 -9.76 9.71
C THR A 130 -13.01 -10.12 8.84
N ARG A 131 -12.89 -10.30 7.52
CA ARG A 131 -14.05 -10.60 6.67
C ARG A 131 -14.73 -11.90 7.10
N LYS A 132 -16.07 -11.94 7.03
CA LYS A 132 -16.89 -13.13 7.36
C LYS A 132 -16.49 -14.38 6.56
N SER A 133 -16.04 -14.22 5.32
CA SER A 133 -15.58 -15.31 4.47
C SER A 133 -14.16 -15.78 4.76
N SER A 134 -13.33 -14.99 5.45
CA SER A 134 -11.91 -15.32 5.68
C SER A 134 -11.70 -16.65 6.43
N PRO A 135 -12.50 -17.07 7.43
CA PRO A 135 -12.35 -18.37 8.08
C PRO A 135 -12.55 -19.58 7.17
N ILE A 136 -13.54 -19.57 6.27
CA ILE A 136 -13.77 -20.71 5.34
C ILE A 136 -12.69 -20.75 4.26
N LEU A 137 -12.31 -19.57 3.78
CA LEU A 137 -11.23 -19.36 2.82
C LEU A 137 -9.87 -19.83 3.37
N LEU A 138 -9.58 -19.56 4.64
CA LEU A 138 -8.40 -20.07 5.34
C LEU A 138 -8.36 -21.60 5.35
N LYS A 139 -9.49 -22.27 5.59
CA LYS A 139 -9.55 -23.75 5.54
C LYS A 139 -9.13 -24.29 4.18
N GLY A 140 -9.60 -23.67 3.09
CA GLY A 140 -9.20 -24.03 1.73
C GLY A 140 -7.70 -23.90 1.52
N ALA A 141 -7.11 -22.74 1.85
CA ALA A 141 -5.67 -22.53 1.73
C ALA A 141 -4.86 -23.54 2.56
N LEU A 142 -5.25 -23.79 3.81
CA LEU A 142 -4.61 -24.78 4.69
C LEU A 142 -4.70 -26.20 4.13
N ALA A 143 -5.84 -26.58 3.54
CA ALA A 143 -6.00 -27.88 2.88
C ALA A 143 -5.04 -28.02 1.70
N GLY A 144 -4.87 -26.97 0.89
CA GLY A 144 -3.89 -26.95 -0.20
C GLY A 144 -2.45 -27.10 0.29
N ILE A 145 -2.06 -26.34 1.32
CA ILE A 145 -0.71 -26.44 1.91
C ILE A 145 -0.45 -27.88 2.41
N LYS A 146 -1.41 -28.47 3.12
CA LYS A 146 -1.30 -29.83 3.66
C LYS A 146 -1.24 -30.89 2.57
N ALA A 147 -1.95 -30.71 1.45
CA ALA A 147 -1.96 -31.67 0.34
C ALA A 147 -0.56 -31.89 -0.26
N LEU A 148 0.35 -30.91 -0.14
CA LEU A 148 1.76 -31.02 -0.57
C LEU A 148 2.75 -31.13 0.60
N ASN A 149 2.28 -31.44 1.81
CA ASN A 149 3.10 -31.57 3.02
C ASN A 149 3.90 -30.29 3.35
N GLY A 150 3.31 -29.12 3.13
CA GLY A 150 3.90 -27.86 3.60
C GLY A 150 3.76 -27.68 5.11
N ASN A 151 4.81 -27.20 5.77
CA ASN A 151 4.74 -26.73 7.14
C ASN A 151 4.01 -25.39 7.18
N VAL A 152 3.11 -25.20 8.14
CA VAL A 152 2.30 -23.98 8.22
C VAL A 152 2.43 -23.31 9.58
N THR A 153 2.61 -21.99 9.55
CA THR A 153 2.42 -21.10 10.71
C THR A 153 1.21 -20.23 10.44
N ASP A 154 0.12 -20.46 11.17
CA ASP A 154 -1.10 -19.65 11.08
C ASP A 154 -1.06 -18.55 12.15
N LEU A 155 -1.00 -17.29 11.70
CA LEU A 155 -0.99 -16.11 12.57
C LEU A 155 -2.40 -15.66 12.97
N GLY A 156 -3.45 -16.25 12.38
CA GLY A 156 -4.83 -15.86 12.63
C GLY A 156 -5.17 -14.48 12.07
N LEU A 157 -5.73 -13.62 12.92
CA LEU A 157 -6.12 -12.25 12.56
C LEU A 157 -4.91 -11.31 12.63
N VAL A 158 -4.47 -10.84 11.47
CA VAL A 158 -3.31 -9.96 11.34
C VAL A 158 -3.56 -8.89 10.29
N THR A 159 -2.88 -7.75 10.42
CA THR A 159 -2.81 -6.79 9.32
C THR A 159 -1.94 -7.34 8.18
N THR A 160 -2.11 -6.82 6.96
CA THR A 160 -1.21 -7.17 5.85
C THR A 160 0.26 -6.92 6.22
N PRO A 161 0.64 -5.75 6.75
CA PRO A 161 2.04 -5.48 7.12
C PRO A 161 2.61 -6.42 8.18
N GLN A 162 1.79 -6.88 9.14
CA GLN A 162 2.23 -7.82 10.15
C GLN A 162 2.61 -9.17 9.56
N LEU A 163 1.86 -9.67 8.57
CA LEU A 163 2.23 -10.90 7.86
C LEU A 163 3.58 -10.72 7.14
N HIS A 164 3.74 -9.63 6.39
CA HIS A 164 4.97 -9.33 5.65
C HIS A 164 6.18 -9.21 6.60
N TYR A 165 5.99 -8.56 7.75
CA TYR A 165 6.99 -8.47 8.82
C TYR A 165 7.42 -9.85 9.33
N VAL A 166 6.48 -10.74 9.63
CA VAL A 166 6.81 -12.09 10.15
C VAL A 166 7.52 -12.92 9.08
N VAL A 167 7.13 -12.81 7.80
CA VAL A 167 7.82 -13.48 6.68
C VAL A 167 9.29 -13.05 6.60
N VAL A 168 9.56 -11.73 6.53
CA VAL A 168 10.94 -11.26 6.43
C VAL A 168 11.77 -11.58 7.67
N CYS A 169 11.18 -11.47 8.88
CA CYS A 169 11.87 -11.82 10.12
C CYS A 169 12.22 -13.32 10.17
N THR A 170 11.34 -14.18 9.67
CA THR A 170 11.59 -15.63 9.60
C THR A 170 12.72 -15.94 8.63
N ASN A 171 12.74 -15.31 7.47
CA ASN A 171 13.74 -15.58 6.43
C ASN A 171 15.09 -14.90 6.66
N THR A 172 15.15 -13.93 7.57
CA THR A 172 16.39 -13.26 7.98
C THR A 172 16.92 -13.79 9.33
N ASP A 173 16.40 -14.91 9.82
CA ASP A 173 16.75 -15.52 11.10
C ASP A 173 16.72 -14.50 12.27
N GLY A 174 15.74 -13.61 12.22
CA GLY A 174 15.54 -12.57 13.22
C GLY A 174 16.34 -11.27 13.02
N ALA A 175 17.17 -11.17 11.98
CA ALA A 175 17.99 -9.97 11.76
C ALA A 175 17.15 -8.71 11.45
N TYR A 176 15.98 -8.86 10.83
CA TYR A 176 15.04 -7.75 10.63
C TYR A 176 14.21 -7.42 11.89
N GLY A 177 14.04 -8.40 12.78
CA GLY A 177 13.18 -8.33 13.97
C GLY A 177 12.75 -9.71 14.45
N ASN A 178 12.09 -9.79 15.61
CA ASN A 178 11.60 -11.06 16.12
C ASN A 178 10.36 -11.53 15.30
N PRO A 179 10.33 -12.76 14.74
CA PRO A 179 9.26 -13.25 13.86
C PRO A 179 7.95 -13.57 14.59
N THR A 180 7.41 -12.61 15.32
CA THR A 180 6.15 -12.71 16.07
C THR A 180 5.39 -11.38 16.01
N LEU A 181 4.08 -11.43 16.26
CA LEU A 181 3.28 -10.21 16.40
C LEU A 181 3.76 -9.33 17.55
N GLN A 182 4.15 -9.95 18.67
CA GLN A 182 4.78 -9.23 19.78
C GLN A 182 6.08 -8.54 19.34
N GLY A 183 6.90 -9.20 18.52
CA GLY A 183 8.11 -8.66 17.93
C GLY A 183 7.85 -7.39 17.11
N TYR A 184 6.80 -7.42 16.29
CA TYR A 184 6.34 -6.26 15.51
C TYR A 184 6.00 -5.06 16.40
N TYR A 185 5.13 -5.25 17.40
CA TYR A 185 4.74 -4.18 18.33
C TYR A 185 5.93 -3.65 19.13
N SER A 186 6.76 -4.56 19.65
CA SER A 186 7.90 -4.22 20.49
C SER A 186 8.97 -3.45 19.73
N LYS A 187 9.30 -3.88 18.50
CA LYS A 187 10.27 -3.20 17.63
C LYS A 187 9.84 -1.75 17.40
N LEU A 188 8.64 -1.56 16.83
CA LEU A 188 8.16 -0.23 16.43
C LEU A 188 7.96 0.69 17.63
N ALA A 189 7.34 0.20 18.72
CA ALA A 189 7.11 1.03 19.89
C ALA A 189 8.40 1.38 20.66
N ALA A 190 9.38 0.47 20.75
CA ALA A 190 10.65 0.75 21.40
C ALA A 190 11.42 1.84 20.65
N VAL A 191 11.49 1.73 19.31
CA VAL A 191 12.14 2.73 18.47
C VAL A 191 11.40 4.07 18.54
N PHE A 192 10.06 4.07 18.42
CA PHE A 192 9.26 5.29 18.53
C PHE A 192 9.50 6.02 19.87
N LYS A 193 9.49 5.30 20.99
CA LYS A 193 9.80 5.85 22.31
C LYS A 193 11.22 6.39 22.40
N ASN A 194 12.19 5.68 21.85
CA ASN A 194 13.59 6.11 21.85
C ASN A 194 13.78 7.42 21.08
N ILE A 195 13.17 7.54 19.89
CA ILE A 195 13.27 8.76 19.08
C ILE A 195 12.57 9.95 19.76
N ARG A 196 11.41 9.73 20.38
CA ARG A 196 10.67 10.79 21.11
C ARG A 196 11.43 11.31 22.33
N GLY A 197 12.13 10.44 23.05
CA GLY A 197 12.73 10.80 24.33
C GLY A 197 11.67 11.14 25.38
N THR A 198 12.06 11.97 26.36
CA THR A 198 11.21 12.32 27.53
C THR A 198 10.49 13.67 27.38
N GLU A 199 10.79 14.46 26.35
CA GLU A 199 10.21 15.79 26.16
C GLU A 199 8.93 15.70 25.31
N ILE A 200 7.80 16.02 25.93
CA ILE A 200 6.47 15.81 25.34
C ILE A 200 6.06 16.97 24.40
N ASN A 201 6.75 18.11 24.43
CA ASN A 201 6.27 19.34 23.79
C ASN A 201 7.38 20.22 23.21
N ASN A 202 7.51 20.22 21.88
CA ASN A 202 8.48 21.00 21.11
C ASN A 202 7.84 22.15 20.30
N GLY A 203 6.56 22.49 20.54
CA GLY A 203 5.86 23.50 19.74
C GLY A 203 4.34 23.41 19.84
N LYS A 204 3.65 23.34 18.69
CA LYS A 204 2.19 23.15 18.60
C LYS A 204 1.77 21.68 18.51
N TYR A 205 2.75 20.78 18.38
CA TYR A 205 2.51 19.35 18.40
C TYR A 205 1.85 18.90 19.71
N ILE A 206 0.85 18.01 19.60
CA ILE A 206 0.20 17.34 20.73
C ILE A 206 0.19 15.82 20.52
N SER A 207 0.32 15.03 21.58
CA SER A 207 0.38 13.55 21.52
C SER A 207 -0.96 12.87 21.18
N GLY A 208 -2.07 13.60 21.28
CA GLY A 208 -3.40 13.06 21.03
C GLY A 208 -3.79 13.04 19.56
N LEU A 209 -4.35 11.92 19.09
CA LEU A 209 -4.97 11.80 17.77
C LEU A 209 -6.24 10.94 17.81
N GLN A 210 -7.09 11.12 16.79
CA GLN A 210 -8.24 10.25 16.54
C GLN A 210 -7.93 9.30 15.40
N LEU A 211 -8.15 8.00 15.59
CA LEU A 211 -7.84 6.97 14.60
C LEU A 211 -9.11 6.21 14.21
N ASP A 212 -9.51 6.37 12.96
CA ASP A 212 -10.52 5.56 12.28
C ASP A 212 -9.88 4.28 11.73
N THR A 213 -10.30 3.13 12.27
CA THR A 213 -9.76 1.82 11.90
C THR A 213 -10.60 1.05 10.88
N ALA A 214 -11.52 1.73 10.19
CA ALA A 214 -12.35 1.17 9.10
C ALA A 214 -13.18 -0.08 9.46
N ASN A 215 -13.40 -0.34 10.75
CA ASN A 215 -13.90 -1.61 11.28
C ASN A 215 -13.09 -2.85 10.82
N GLY A 216 -11.83 -2.64 10.45
CA GLY A 216 -10.92 -3.67 9.94
C GLY A 216 -10.07 -4.36 11.00
N VAL A 217 -9.19 -5.25 10.55
CA VAL A 217 -8.24 -5.95 11.43
C VAL A 217 -7.23 -4.98 12.08
N GLY A 218 -7.01 -3.82 11.46
CA GLY A 218 -6.25 -2.71 12.04
C GLY A 218 -6.76 -2.24 13.40
N ALA A 219 -8.06 -2.40 13.70
CA ALA A 219 -8.61 -2.08 15.01
C ALA A 219 -8.03 -2.96 16.13
N ILE A 220 -7.86 -4.25 15.85
CA ILE A 220 -7.26 -5.22 16.78
C ILE A 220 -5.79 -4.85 17.01
N ALA A 221 -5.07 -4.57 15.92
CA ALA A 221 -3.66 -4.21 16.00
C ALA A 221 -3.44 -2.88 16.72
N ALA A 222 -4.28 -1.86 16.47
CA ALA A 222 -4.20 -0.56 17.13
C ALA A 222 -4.51 -0.65 18.63
N LYS A 223 -5.50 -1.46 19.04
CA LYS A 223 -5.81 -1.74 20.46
C LYS A 223 -4.62 -2.35 21.19
N GLU A 224 -3.91 -3.27 20.54
CA GLU A 224 -2.69 -3.85 21.11
C GLU A 224 -1.56 -2.80 21.16
N PHE A 225 -1.33 -2.06 20.08
CA PHE A 225 -0.32 -1.01 19.98
C PHE A 225 -0.46 0.08 21.07
N GLN A 226 -1.70 0.48 21.41
CA GLN A 226 -1.96 1.45 22.47
C GLN A 226 -1.29 1.07 23.80
N ARG A 227 -1.20 -0.24 24.12
CA ARG A 227 -0.52 -0.72 25.33
C ARG A 227 0.98 -0.44 25.28
N TYR A 228 1.58 -0.60 24.10
CA TYR A 228 3.00 -0.35 23.87
C TYR A 228 3.31 1.14 23.77
N LEU A 229 2.38 1.99 23.35
CA LEU A 229 2.56 3.43 23.14
C LEU A 229 2.13 4.31 24.33
N LYS A 230 1.64 3.69 25.41
CA LYS A 230 1.18 4.40 26.61
C LYS A 230 2.23 5.41 27.09
N GLY A 231 1.79 6.67 27.25
CA GLY A 231 2.61 7.77 27.74
C GLY A 231 3.40 8.54 26.68
N VAL A 232 3.39 8.09 25.41
CA VAL A 232 4.07 8.81 24.31
C VAL A 232 3.15 9.20 23.15
N LEU A 233 2.06 8.47 22.93
CA LEU A 233 1.04 8.77 21.93
C LEU A 233 -0.35 8.32 22.43
N ASP A 234 -1.31 9.23 22.42
CA ASP A 234 -2.67 8.98 22.92
C ASP A 234 -3.63 8.81 21.73
N ILE A 235 -3.97 7.56 21.44
CA ILE A 235 -4.84 7.22 20.30
C ILE A 235 -6.27 7.08 20.80
N LYS A 236 -7.22 7.82 20.24
CA LYS A 236 -8.67 7.61 20.43
C LYS A 236 -9.22 6.83 19.23
N LEU A 237 -9.62 5.59 19.45
CA LEU A 237 -10.09 4.70 18.39
C LEU A 237 -11.56 4.92 18.03
N PHE A 238 -11.85 4.86 16.74
CA PHE A 238 -13.18 4.88 16.14
C PHE A 238 -13.28 3.82 15.04
N ASN A 239 -14.51 3.40 14.72
CA ASN A 239 -14.77 2.29 13.79
C ASN A 239 -13.89 1.09 14.13
N ASP A 240 -14.02 0.64 15.38
CA ASP A 240 -13.06 -0.20 16.10
C ASP A 240 -13.29 -1.71 15.92
N GLY A 241 -14.04 -2.07 14.88
CA GLY A 241 -14.43 -3.44 14.53
C GLY A 241 -15.87 -3.79 14.94
N SER A 242 -16.62 -2.86 15.53
CA SER A 242 -18.03 -3.09 15.89
C SER A 242 -19.03 -2.88 14.74
N GLY A 243 -18.61 -2.20 13.67
CA GLY A 243 -19.44 -1.90 12.50
C GLY A 243 -19.05 -2.68 11.25
N ASP A 244 -19.62 -2.28 10.11
CA ASP A 244 -19.33 -2.89 8.82
C ASP A 244 -17.96 -2.43 8.26
N LEU A 245 -17.19 -3.39 7.75
CA LEU A 245 -15.86 -3.18 7.19
C LEU A 245 -15.88 -2.17 6.03
N ASN A 246 -15.05 -1.13 6.11
CA ASN A 246 -14.90 -0.05 5.12
C ASN A 246 -16.21 0.69 4.78
N HIS A 247 -17.28 0.54 5.57
CA HIS A 247 -18.55 1.17 5.27
C HIS A 247 -18.57 2.62 5.73
N MET A 248 -18.52 3.56 4.78
CA MET A 248 -18.47 5.01 5.04
C MET A 248 -17.34 5.43 6.00
N CYS A 249 -16.25 4.66 6.03
CA CYS A 249 -15.07 4.89 6.86
C CYS A 249 -13.83 4.28 6.18
N GLY A 250 -12.66 4.56 6.74
CA GLY A 250 -11.37 4.08 6.26
C GLY A 250 -10.71 4.97 5.22
N ALA A 251 -9.41 4.71 4.99
CA ALA A 251 -8.55 5.57 4.17
C ALA A 251 -9.09 5.80 2.75
N ASP A 252 -9.62 4.77 2.09
CA ASP A 252 -10.17 4.88 0.74
C ASP A 252 -11.42 5.77 0.70
N PHE A 253 -12.33 5.62 1.66
CA PHE A 253 -13.52 6.47 1.78
C PHE A 253 -13.12 7.93 1.99
N VAL A 254 -12.22 8.20 2.94
CA VAL A 254 -11.76 9.55 3.26
C VAL A 254 -11.04 10.18 2.08
N LYS A 255 -10.18 9.44 1.38
CA LYS A 255 -9.49 9.93 0.18
C LYS A 255 -10.44 10.26 -0.95
N VAL A 256 -11.40 9.38 -1.24
CA VAL A 256 -12.29 9.51 -2.41
C VAL A 256 -13.41 10.51 -2.16
N GLN A 257 -14.03 10.49 -0.98
CA GLN A 257 -15.17 11.34 -0.64
C GLN A 257 -14.75 12.69 -0.04
N GLN A 258 -13.50 12.81 0.45
CA GLN A 258 -12.98 14.01 1.10
C GLN A 258 -13.93 14.57 2.17
N THR A 259 -14.39 13.67 3.04
CA THR A 259 -15.34 13.98 4.11
C THR A 259 -15.00 13.17 5.36
N LEU A 260 -15.64 13.51 6.48
CA LEU A 260 -15.47 12.78 7.74
C LEU A 260 -15.99 11.35 7.62
N PRO A 261 -15.23 10.35 8.12
CA PRO A 261 -15.72 8.99 8.24
C PRO A 261 -16.82 8.90 9.30
N LEU A 262 -17.66 7.87 9.18
CA LEU A 262 -18.72 7.58 10.15
C LEU A 262 -18.16 7.48 11.58
N ASN A 263 -18.95 7.89 12.58
CA ASN A 263 -18.65 7.86 14.02
C ASN A 263 -17.52 8.77 14.52
N ILE A 264 -16.74 9.41 13.64
CA ILE A 264 -15.74 10.39 14.06
C ILE A 264 -16.41 11.76 14.31
N PRO A 265 -16.19 12.37 15.49
CA PRO A 265 -16.81 13.65 15.83
C PRO A 265 -16.18 14.79 15.00
N SER A 266 -16.99 15.80 14.67
CA SER A 266 -16.54 16.99 13.93
C SER A 266 -15.82 18.01 14.82
N GLU A 267 -14.88 17.53 15.64
CA GLU A 267 -14.02 18.36 16.48
C GLU A 267 -13.04 19.18 15.62
N LYS A 268 -12.79 20.44 16.00
CA LYS A 268 -12.00 21.37 15.19
C LYS A 268 -10.52 21.27 15.50
N SER A 269 -9.71 21.35 14.43
CA SER A 269 -8.24 21.34 14.51
C SER A 269 -7.66 20.12 15.22
N ILE A 270 -8.42 19.02 15.29
CA ILE A 270 -7.94 17.74 15.79
C ILE A 270 -7.33 16.95 14.65
N ARG A 271 -6.16 16.37 14.92
CA ARG A 271 -5.48 15.48 13.98
C ARG A 271 -6.18 14.14 13.95
N CYS A 272 -6.73 13.80 12.80
CA CYS A 272 -7.40 12.53 12.55
C CYS A 272 -6.61 11.70 11.54
N VAL A 273 -6.68 10.39 11.72
CA VAL A 273 -6.01 9.38 10.91
C VAL A 273 -7.05 8.35 10.48
N SER A 274 -7.06 7.95 9.22
CA SER A 274 -7.83 6.80 8.75
C SER A 274 -6.89 5.79 8.13
N ILE A 275 -7.07 4.52 8.51
CA ILE A 275 -6.42 3.37 7.88
C ILE A 275 -7.45 2.57 7.07
N ASP A 276 -7.02 1.71 6.15
CA ASP A 276 -7.94 0.82 5.43
C ASP A 276 -8.15 -0.53 6.13
N GLY A 277 -9.03 -1.37 5.58
CA GLY A 277 -9.50 -2.60 6.23
C GLY A 277 -8.40 -3.60 6.63
N ASP A 278 -7.29 -3.66 5.91
CA ASP A 278 -6.12 -4.49 6.24
C ASP A 278 -4.88 -3.71 6.69
N ALA A 279 -5.04 -2.40 6.92
CA ALA A 279 -4.05 -1.47 7.45
C ALA A 279 -2.75 -1.37 6.63
N ASP A 280 -2.86 -1.38 5.30
CA ASP A 280 -1.72 -1.11 4.39
C ASP A 280 -1.74 0.30 3.78
N ARG A 281 -2.75 1.11 4.14
CA ARG A 281 -2.87 2.52 3.75
C ARG A 281 -3.17 3.42 4.93
N VAL A 282 -2.62 4.62 4.90
CA VAL A 282 -2.91 5.67 5.89
C VAL A 282 -3.13 7.02 5.21
N VAL A 283 -4.12 7.76 5.70
CA VAL A 283 -4.32 9.18 5.38
C VAL A 283 -4.60 9.96 6.65
N TYR A 284 -4.19 11.22 6.65
CA TYR A 284 -4.49 12.17 7.72
C TYR A 284 -5.54 13.17 7.25
N PHE A 285 -6.27 13.77 8.18
CA PHE A 285 -7.23 14.83 7.89
C PHE A 285 -7.54 15.64 9.15
N TYR A 286 -8.18 16.79 8.96
CA TYR A 286 -8.76 17.58 10.04
C TYR A 286 -9.92 18.44 9.53
N ILE A 287 -10.71 18.99 10.47
CA ILE A 287 -11.71 20.02 10.18
C ILE A 287 -11.22 21.36 10.72
N ASP A 288 -11.21 22.39 9.88
CA ASP A 288 -10.81 23.73 10.32
C ASP A 288 -11.92 24.46 11.10
N GLY A 289 -11.61 25.66 11.60
CA GLY A 289 -12.56 26.50 12.33
C GLY A 289 -13.82 26.92 11.54
N ASN A 290 -13.81 26.79 10.21
CA ASN A 290 -14.91 27.11 9.30
C ASN A 290 -15.73 25.87 8.89
N ASN A 291 -15.53 24.72 9.54
CA ASN A 291 -16.13 23.43 9.18
C ASN A 291 -15.67 22.87 7.83
N LYS A 292 -14.55 23.33 7.27
CA LYS A 292 -14.01 22.77 6.03
C LYS A 292 -13.15 21.55 6.33
N PHE A 293 -13.34 20.50 5.53
CA PHE A 293 -12.51 19.30 5.56
C PHE A 293 -11.20 19.53 4.80
N HIS A 294 -10.09 19.09 5.40
CA HIS A 294 -8.75 19.16 4.83
C HIS A 294 -8.12 17.77 4.84
N LEU A 295 -7.68 17.31 3.66
CA LEU A 295 -7.03 16.01 3.47
C LEU A 295 -5.52 16.16 3.49
N LEU A 296 -4.83 15.24 4.16
CA LEU A 296 -3.39 15.05 4.11
C LEU A 296 -3.11 13.61 3.68
N ASP A 297 -3.00 13.41 2.37
CA ASP A 297 -2.93 12.08 1.76
C ASP A 297 -1.49 11.54 1.65
N GLY A 298 -1.30 10.47 0.86
CA GLY A 298 0.02 9.86 0.68
C GLY A 298 1.09 10.81 0.12
N ASP A 299 0.74 11.80 -0.71
CA ASP A 299 1.73 12.78 -1.21
C ASP A 299 2.16 13.74 -0.09
N ARG A 300 1.25 14.08 0.81
CA ARG A 300 1.55 14.87 2.03
C ARG A 300 2.45 14.11 2.99
N ILE A 301 2.28 12.80 3.10
CA ILE A 301 3.17 11.93 3.88
C ILE A 301 4.55 11.85 3.20
N ALA A 302 4.61 11.56 1.90
CA ALA A 302 5.86 11.44 1.16
C ALA A 302 6.72 12.72 1.22
N THR A 303 6.09 13.88 1.06
CA THR A 303 6.75 15.19 1.14
C THR A 303 7.27 15.50 2.54
N LEU A 304 6.48 15.20 3.59
CA LEU A 304 6.90 15.34 4.99
C LEU A 304 8.13 14.49 5.29
N VAL A 305 8.09 13.23 4.85
CA VAL A 305 9.17 12.26 5.01
C VAL A 305 10.42 12.70 4.25
N ALA A 306 10.30 13.05 2.97
CA ALA A 306 11.44 13.49 2.17
C ALA A 306 12.10 14.77 2.71
N ALA A 307 11.30 15.74 3.17
CA ALA A 307 11.83 16.95 3.82
C ALA A 307 12.63 16.60 5.08
N TYR A 308 12.11 15.70 5.92
CA TYR A 308 12.80 15.29 7.14
C TYR A 308 14.09 14.50 6.88
N PHE A 309 14.07 13.54 5.95
CA PHE A 309 15.28 12.82 5.54
C PHE A 309 16.33 13.76 4.96
N LYS A 310 15.92 14.74 4.14
CA LYS A 310 16.83 15.75 3.60
C LYS A 310 17.49 16.57 4.71
N GLU A 311 16.72 17.08 5.66
CA GLU A 311 17.24 17.83 6.82
C GLU A 311 18.26 17.00 7.62
N LEU A 312 17.95 15.73 7.91
CA LEU A 312 18.85 14.86 8.64
C LEU A 312 20.13 14.52 7.86
N LEU A 313 20.03 14.31 6.55
CA LEU A 313 21.20 14.09 5.68
C LEU A 313 22.11 15.32 5.68
N GLU A 314 21.55 16.52 5.50
CA GLU A 314 22.29 17.78 5.55
C GLU A 314 22.97 17.99 6.91
N MET A 315 22.25 17.76 8.01
CA MET A 315 22.81 17.88 9.37
C MET A 315 23.91 16.85 9.66
N SER A 316 23.79 15.64 9.11
CA SER A 316 24.83 14.62 9.24
C SER A 316 26.05 14.89 8.34
N GLY A 317 25.86 15.54 7.20
CA GLY A 317 26.86 15.64 6.14
C GLY A 317 27.05 14.34 5.35
N LEU A 318 26.10 13.40 5.41
CA LEU A 318 26.13 12.17 4.62
C LEU A 318 25.72 12.46 3.17
N SER A 319 26.54 12.01 2.21
CA SER A 319 26.24 12.09 0.79
C SER A 319 25.55 10.82 0.32
N LEU A 320 24.23 10.74 0.50
CA LEU A 320 23.39 9.64 0.05
C LEU A 320 22.33 10.16 -0.93
N GLN A 321 22.04 9.40 -1.97
CA GLN A 321 21.00 9.76 -2.94
C GLN A 321 19.61 9.51 -2.37
N LEU A 322 18.95 10.57 -1.91
CA LEU A 322 17.52 10.58 -1.60
C LEU A 322 16.72 10.80 -2.89
N GLY A 323 15.70 9.98 -3.12
CA GLY A 323 14.75 10.16 -4.21
C GLY A 323 13.31 9.87 -3.79
N LEU A 324 12.37 10.44 -4.53
CA LEU A 324 10.94 10.26 -4.28
C LEU A 324 10.25 9.72 -5.54
N VAL A 325 9.43 8.69 -5.39
CA VAL A 325 8.70 8.05 -6.48
C VAL A 325 7.20 8.29 -6.32
N GLN A 326 6.58 8.87 -7.35
CA GLN A 326 5.15 9.16 -7.42
C GLN A 326 4.48 8.42 -8.59
N THR A 327 3.16 8.45 -8.61
CA THR A 327 2.36 8.08 -9.79
C THR A 327 1.78 9.32 -10.44
N ALA A 328 1.12 9.17 -11.58
CA ALA A 328 0.44 10.26 -12.26
C ALA A 328 -0.62 10.97 -11.40
N TYR A 329 -1.21 10.28 -10.40
CA TYR A 329 -2.22 10.83 -9.50
C TYR A 329 -1.69 11.80 -8.46
N ALA A 330 -0.37 11.89 -8.28
CA ALA A 330 0.20 12.83 -7.33
C ALA A 330 -0.13 14.26 -7.72
N ASN A 331 -0.51 15.10 -6.75
CA ASN A 331 -0.86 16.49 -7.02
C ASN A 331 0.36 17.26 -7.58
N GLY A 332 0.18 18.06 -8.63
CA GLY A 332 1.28 18.84 -9.22
C GLY A 332 1.97 19.79 -8.23
N GLY A 333 1.24 20.30 -7.23
CA GLY A 333 1.79 21.10 -6.13
C GLY A 333 2.80 20.32 -5.28
N SER A 334 2.54 19.03 -5.02
CA SER A 334 3.48 18.16 -4.31
C SER A 334 4.77 17.94 -5.11
N THR A 335 4.65 17.63 -6.41
CA THR A 335 5.79 17.40 -7.30
C THR A 335 6.65 18.66 -7.43
N ASP A 336 6.03 19.83 -7.53
CA ASP A 336 6.72 21.12 -7.56
C ASP A 336 7.44 21.41 -6.24
N TYR A 337 6.80 21.17 -5.10
CA TYR A 337 7.43 21.35 -3.80
C TYR A 337 8.69 20.49 -3.68
N ILE A 338 8.61 19.21 -4.03
CA ILE A 338 9.75 18.28 -3.92
C ILE A 338 10.88 18.69 -4.88
N SER A 339 10.54 18.93 -6.15
CA SER A 339 11.53 19.18 -7.19
C SER A 339 12.15 20.57 -7.08
N ASN A 340 11.32 21.59 -6.82
CA ASN A 340 11.72 22.99 -6.91
C ASN A 340 12.10 23.60 -5.56
N VAL A 341 11.51 23.14 -4.44
CA VAL A 341 11.83 23.62 -3.09
C VAL A 341 12.80 22.68 -2.39
N LEU A 342 12.44 21.39 -2.25
CA LEU A 342 13.31 20.42 -1.61
C LEU A 342 14.50 20.00 -2.49
N LYS A 343 14.48 20.26 -3.80
CA LYS A 343 15.55 19.85 -4.73
C LYS A 343 15.86 18.35 -4.66
N VAL A 344 14.85 17.53 -4.38
CA VAL A 344 14.96 16.06 -4.36
C VAL A 344 14.50 15.52 -5.71
N PRO A 345 15.24 14.58 -6.35
CA PRO A 345 14.81 13.92 -7.57
C PRO A 345 13.44 13.24 -7.42
N VAL A 346 12.53 13.52 -8.36
CA VAL A 346 11.20 12.87 -8.42
C VAL A 346 11.11 11.99 -9.67
N ALA A 347 10.72 10.73 -9.49
CA ALA A 347 10.38 9.82 -10.57
C ALA A 347 8.88 9.57 -10.62
N CYS A 348 8.30 9.50 -11.82
CA CYS A 348 6.91 9.11 -12.03
C CYS A 348 6.85 7.71 -12.65
N VAL A 349 6.05 6.82 -12.09
CA VAL A 349 5.86 5.44 -12.56
C VAL A 349 4.36 5.11 -12.72
N PRO A 350 4.00 4.02 -13.43
CA PRO A 350 2.62 3.54 -13.44
C PRO A 350 2.08 3.26 -12.03
N THR A 351 0.76 3.36 -11.88
CA THR A 351 0.02 3.05 -10.64
C THR A 351 0.29 1.61 -10.20
N GLY A 352 0.48 1.41 -8.89
CA GLY A 352 0.71 0.11 -8.29
C GLY A 352 2.09 0.00 -7.64
N VAL A 353 2.07 -0.36 -6.36
CA VAL A 353 3.24 -0.44 -5.45
C VAL A 353 4.44 -1.16 -6.05
N LYS A 354 4.24 -2.19 -6.87
CA LYS A 354 5.33 -2.92 -7.55
C LYS A 354 6.19 -2.01 -8.43
N HIS A 355 5.57 -1.06 -9.14
CA HIS A 355 6.30 -0.09 -9.98
C HIS A 355 7.01 0.95 -9.13
N LEU A 356 6.36 1.44 -8.07
CA LEU A 356 6.93 2.41 -7.14
C LEU A 356 8.16 1.82 -6.44
N HIS A 357 7.99 0.64 -5.84
CA HIS A 357 9.04 -0.09 -5.14
C HIS A 357 10.25 -0.36 -6.05
N LYS A 358 10.02 -0.90 -7.26
CA LYS A 358 11.10 -1.17 -8.23
C LYS A 358 11.92 0.09 -8.54
N LYS A 359 11.27 1.24 -8.72
CA LYS A 359 11.95 2.50 -9.03
C LYS A 359 12.64 3.10 -7.81
N ALA A 360 12.05 2.93 -6.62
CA ALA A 360 12.61 3.44 -5.38
C ALA A 360 13.95 2.73 -5.02
N LEU A 361 14.14 1.46 -5.42
CA LEU A 361 15.38 0.71 -5.23
C LEU A 361 16.60 1.30 -5.98
N GLU A 362 16.38 2.19 -6.95
CA GLU A 362 17.48 2.85 -7.67
C GLU A 362 18.18 3.90 -6.79
N PHE A 363 17.50 4.46 -5.80
CA PHE A 363 18.03 5.45 -4.87
C PHE A 363 18.67 4.79 -3.64
N ASP A 364 19.54 5.51 -2.93
CA ASP A 364 20.09 5.01 -1.66
C ASP A 364 19.02 5.04 -0.56
N ILE A 365 18.17 6.07 -0.61
CA ILE A 365 16.95 6.23 0.17
C ILE A 365 15.81 6.54 -0.81
N GLY A 366 14.88 5.59 -0.99
CA GLY A 366 13.76 5.72 -1.89
C GLY A 366 12.44 5.89 -1.13
N VAL A 367 11.87 7.09 -1.15
CA VAL A 367 10.53 7.37 -0.57
C VAL A 367 9.48 7.13 -1.65
N TYR A 368 8.43 6.38 -1.36
CA TYR A 368 7.32 6.23 -2.30
C TYR A 368 5.98 6.12 -1.58
N PHE A 369 5.01 6.91 -2.02
CA PHE A 369 3.61 6.79 -1.62
C PHE A 369 2.71 7.04 -2.82
N GLU A 370 1.61 6.30 -2.90
CA GLU A 370 0.48 6.66 -3.74
C GLU A 370 -0.43 7.62 -2.98
N ALA A 371 -1.12 8.52 -3.70
CA ALA A 371 -2.07 9.46 -3.10
C ALA A 371 -3.21 8.79 -2.30
N ASN A 372 -3.41 7.48 -2.43
CA ASN A 372 -4.38 6.71 -1.64
C ASN A 372 -3.87 6.35 -0.22
N GLY A 373 -2.63 6.69 0.12
CA GLY A 373 -2.01 6.42 1.42
C GLY A 373 -1.18 5.14 1.49
N HIS A 374 -1.09 4.35 0.42
CA HIS A 374 -0.18 3.19 0.37
C HIS A 374 1.24 3.65 0.03
N GLY A 375 2.21 3.37 0.89
CA GLY A 375 3.61 3.69 0.62
C GLY A 375 4.53 3.32 1.76
N THR A 376 5.84 3.47 1.54
CA THR A 376 6.86 3.34 2.59
C THR A 376 8.17 3.98 2.10
N VAL A 377 9.26 3.80 2.85
CA VAL A 377 10.62 4.16 2.47
C VAL A 377 11.48 2.91 2.44
N ILE A 378 12.31 2.80 1.42
CA ILE A 378 13.27 1.70 1.28
C ILE A 378 14.70 2.20 1.23
N PHE A 379 15.63 1.38 1.70
CA PHE A 379 17.02 1.75 1.90
C PHE A 379 17.94 0.68 1.32
N LYS A 380 18.96 1.09 0.57
CA LYS A 380 20.03 0.15 0.19
C LYS A 380 20.80 -0.29 1.43
N ASP A 381 21.26 -1.53 1.44
CA ASP A 381 22.06 -2.06 2.55
C ASP A 381 23.36 -1.26 2.74
N THR A 382 23.97 -0.78 1.64
CA THR A 382 25.13 0.12 1.69
C THR A 382 24.81 1.45 2.37
N ALA A 383 23.62 2.00 2.17
CA ALA A 383 23.17 3.23 2.81
C ALA A 383 22.93 3.01 4.31
N LYS A 384 22.26 1.90 4.69
CA LYS A 384 22.07 1.51 6.09
C LYS A 384 23.40 1.34 6.82
N GLU A 385 24.36 0.68 6.20
CA GLU A 385 25.70 0.48 6.77
C GLU A 385 26.48 1.80 6.90
N ALA A 386 26.42 2.67 5.88
CA ALA A 386 27.03 3.99 5.94
C ALA A 386 26.47 4.83 7.09
N ILE A 387 25.14 4.86 7.26
CA ILE A 387 24.47 5.58 8.35
C ILE A 387 24.88 5.01 9.72
N LYS A 388 24.90 3.69 9.88
CA LYS A 388 25.29 3.02 11.13
C LYS A 388 26.75 3.34 11.51
N ASN A 389 27.67 3.30 10.56
CA ASN A 389 29.08 3.60 10.79
C ASN A 389 29.30 5.09 11.09
N HIS A 390 28.59 5.97 10.37
CA HIS A 390 28.67 7.41 10.60
C HIS A 390 28.14 7.79 11.99
N ALA A 391 27.07 7.14 12.48
CA ALA A 391 26.55 7.36 13.83
C ALA A 391 27.56 7.00 14.94
N LYS A 392 28.47 6.04 14.69
CA LYS A 392 29.47 5.57 15.66
C LYS A 392 30.83 6.27 15.55
N ASN A 393 31.05 7.06 14.51
CA ASN A 393 32.36 7.65 14.24
C ASN A 393 32.65 8.84 15.18
N GLU A 394 33.51 8.61 16.18
CA GLU A 394 33.87 9.59 17.22
C GLU A 394 34.60 10.85 16.72
N ILE A 395 35.11 10.83 15.49
CA ILE A 395 35.78 11.99 14.86
C ILE A 395 34.75 13.07 14.48
N LEU A 396 33.51 12.67 14.22
CA LEU A 396 32.44 13.58 13.80
C LEU A 396 31.92 14.43 14.96
N SER A 397 31.40 15.62 14.61
CA SER A 397 30.76 16.48 15.59
C SER A 397 29.55 15.80 16.25
N THR A 398 29.20 16.23 17.46
CA THR A 398 28.02 15.73 18.18
C THR A 398 26.75 15.89 17.35
N THR A 399 26.57 17.03 16.67
CA THR A 399 25.41 17.30 15.81
C THR A 399 25.31 16.26 14.68
N GLN A 400 26.42 15.97 14.00
CA GLN A 400 26.43 15.00 12.91
C GLN A 400 26.11 13.59 13.41
N ARG A 401 26.73 13.16 14.52
CA ARG A 401 26.47 11.84 15.12
C ARG A 401 25.02 11.69 15.59
N VAL A 402 24.43 12.74 16.17
CA VAL A 402 23.02 12.74 16.58
C VAL A 402 22.10 12.66 15.36
N ALA A 403 22.37 13.42 14.29
CA ALA A 403 21.59 13.34 13.05
C ALA A 403 21.66 11.94 12.41
N SER A 404 22.84 11.32 12.35
CA SER A 404 23.00 9.95 11.85
C SER A 404 22.35 8.90 12.75
N SER A 405 22.38 9.10 14.07
CA SER A 405 21.67 8.22 15.01
C SER A 405 20.17 8.31 14.82
N LYS A 406 19.63 9.52 14.62
CA LYS A 406 18.21 9.73 14.29
C LYS A 406 17.85 9.07 12.95
N LEU A 407 18.67 9.21 11.91
CA LEU A 407 18.45 8.51 10.63
C LEU A 407 18.36 7.00 10.82
N ARG A 408 19.31 6.41 11.55
CA ARG A 408 19.31 4.97 11.88
C ARG A 408 18.01 4.57 12.59
N ASP A 409 17.63 5.30 13.63
CA ASP A 409 16.46 4.95 14.42
C ASP A 409 15.16 5.11 13.60
N VAL A 410 15.06 6.15 12.76
CA VAL A 410 13.93 6.33 11.85
C VAL A 410 13.83 5.21 10.82
N ILE A 411 14.96 4.69 10.31
CA ILE A 411 14.97 3.50 9.43
C ILE A 411 14.37 2.30 10.16
N ASP A 412 14.73 2.07 11.43
CA ASP A 412 14.22 0.94 12.21
C ASP A 412 12.73 1.09 12.59
N LEU A 413 12.17 2.31 12.53
CA LEU A 413 10.75 2.59 12.69
C LEU A 413 9.93 2.27 11.43
N ILE A 414 10.58 2.22 10.26
CA ILE A 414 9.91 2.07 8.97
C ILE A 414 9.82 0.59 8.60
N ASN A 415 8.62 0.16 8.21
CA ASN A 415 8.44 -1.15 7.57
C ASN A 415 8.85 -1.09 6.09
N GLU A 416 10.04 -1.61 5.78
CA GLU A 416 10.62 -1.60 4.43
C GLU A 416 9.94 -2.60 3.47
N THR A 417 9.10 -3.53 3.97
CA THR A 417 8.59 -4.66 3.18
C THR A 417 7.39 -4.31 2.30
N VAL A 418 6.46 -3.54 2.84
CA VAL A 418 5.19 -3.13 2.23
C VAL A 418 4.69 -1.88 2.94
N GLY A 419 3.75 -1.14 2.33
CA GLY A 419 3.12 -0.03 3.04
C GLY A 419 2.44 -0.50 4.32
N ASP A 420 2.70 0.23 5.42
CA ASP A 420 2.29 -0.16 6.77
C ASP A 420 1.70 1.05 7.47
N ALA A 421 0.36 1.07 7.52
CA ALA A 421 -0.38 2.22 8.01
C ALA A 421 -0.04 2.61 9.46
N LEU A 422 0.30 1.62 10.31
CA LEU A 422 0.65 1.87 11.70
C LEU A 422 2.09 2.36 11.84
N SER A 423 3.03 1.75 11.10
CA SER A 423 4.41 2.24 10.97
C SER A 423 4.46 3.66 10.43
N ASP A 424 3.74 3.94 9.35
CA ASP A 424 3.67 5.25 8.70
C ASP A 424 3.02 6.30 9.59
N MET A 425 1.98 5.92 10.36
CA MET A 425 1.41 6.78 11.39
C MET A 425 2.48 7.17 12.42
N LEU A 426 3.24 6.20 12.95
CA LEU A 426 4.31 6.47 13.91
C LEU A 426 5.44 7.33 13.29
N LEU A 427 5.76 7.12 12.01
CA LEU A 427 6.73 7.94 11.29
C LEU A 427 6.26 9.40 11.18
N VAL A 428 5.02 9.63 10.73
CA VAL A 428 4.43 10.98 10.65
C VAL A 428 4.44 11.64 12.03
N GLU A 429 3.97 10.94 13.06
CA GLU A 429 3.96 11.44 14.43
C GLU A 429 5.36 11.76 14.98
N THR A 430 6.37 11.00 14.56
CA THR A 430 7.79 11.27 14.88
C THR A 430 8.26 12.57 14.24
N ILE A 431 7.94 12.78 12.96
CA ILE A 431 8.38 13.97 12.22
C ILE A 431 7.65 15.22 12.73
N LEU A 432 6.34 15.16 12.95
CA LEU A 432 5.57 16.28 13.47
C LEU A 432 6.05 16.70 14.86
N HIS A 433 6.35 15.73 15.73
CA HIS A 433 6.96 16.00 17.05
C HIS A 433 8.34 16.64 16.92
N ALA A 434 9.21 16.11 16.05
CA ALA A 434 10.56 16.66 15.83
C ALA A 434 10.52 18.10 15.27
N LYS A 435 9.52 18.43 14.45
CA LYS A 435 9.32 19.76 13.89
C LYS A 435 8.53 20.71 14.82
N GLY A 436 7.89 20.17 15.85
CA GLY A 436 6.96 20.91 16.71
C GLY A 436 5.67 21.34 15.98
N TRP A 437 5.32 20.68 14.87
CA TRP A 437 4.21 21.06 13.99
C TRP A 437 2.87 20.48 14.44
N ASP A 438 1.82 21.28 14.33
CA ASP A 438 0.45 20.76 14.27
C ASP A 438 0.07 20.31 12.83
N VAL A 439 -1.15 19.77 12.68
CA VAL A 439 -1.64 19.31 11.37
C VAL A 439 -1.86 20.45 10.36
N ILE A 440 -2.11 21.67 10.84
CA ILE A 440 -2.33 22.85 9.99
C ILE A 440 -0.99 23.37 9.46
N GLU A 441 0.04 23.38 10.28
CA GLU A 441 1.41 23.71 9.86
C GLU A 441 1.95 22.69 8.84
N TRP A 442 1.65 21.41 9.03
CA TRP A 442 1.95 20.40 8.03
C TRP A 442 1.21 20.64 6.70
N GLU A 443 -0.10 20.90 6.73
CA GLU A 443 -0.88 21.22 5.53
C GLU A 443 -0.34 22.47 4.80
N ARG A 444 0.15 23.47 5.53
CA ARG A 444 0.73 24.69 4.96
C ARG A 444 2.12 24.55 4.34
N SER A 445 2.75 23.37 4.44
CA SER A 445 4.08 23.12 3.86
C SER A 445 4.15 23.40 2.35
N TYR A 446 3.06 23.14 1.63
CA TYR A 446 2.83 23.55 0.24
C TYR A 446 1.33 23.60 -0.06
N ASN A 447 0.95 24.17 -1.19
CA ASN A 447 -0.45 24.23 -1.62
C ASN A 447 -0.69 23.20 -2.73
N ASP A 448 -1.71 22.38 -2.55
CA ASP A 448 -2.21 21.52 -3.63
C ASP A 448 -2.91 22.37 -4.69
N LEU A 449 -2.78 21.95 -5.95
CA LEU A 449 -3.65 22.43 -7.00
C LEU A 449 -5.07 21.87 -6.78
N PRO A 450 -6.12 22.69 -6.98
CA PRO A 450 -7.48 22.17 -7.15
C PRO A 450 -7.48 20.99 -8.13
N ASN A 451 -8.01 19.85 -7.71
CA ASN A 451 -8.02 18.61 -8.47
C ASN A 451 -9.38 17.91 -8.39
N ARG A 452 -9.68 17.07 -9.40
CA ARG A 452 -10.90 16.29 -9.49
C ARG A 452 -10.62 14.95 -10.17
N GLN A 453 -11.24 13.90 -9.64
CA GLN A 453 -11.22 12.58 -10.27
C GLN A 453 -12.64 12.15 -10.64
N LEU A 454 -12.84 11.76 -11.90
CA LEU A 454 -14.10 11.25 -12.42
C LEU A 454 -13.93 9.80 -12.91
N LYS A 455 -15.05 9.08 -12.96
CA LYS A 455 -15.14 7.72 -13.49
C LYS A 455 -16.08 7.74 -14.70
N VAL A 456 -15.61 7.29 -15.85
CA VAL A 456 -16.42 7.13 -17.07
C VAL A 456 -16.65 5.64 -17.29
N ARG A 457 -17.92 5.19 -17.26
CA ARG A 457 -18.28 3.82 -17.61
C ARG A 457 -18.16 3.61 -19.11
N VAL A 458 -17.54 2.52 -19.53
CA VAL A 458 -17.30 2.19 -20.94
C VAL A 458 -17.68 0.74 -21.20
N LYS A 459 -17.92 0.38 -22.46
CA LYS A 459 -18.23 -1.02 -22.83
C LYS A 459 -17.04 -1.95 -22.64
N ASP A 460 -15.85 -1.49 -23.02
CA ASP A 460 -14.60 -2.21 -22.87
C ASP A 460 -13.51 -1.22 -22.49
N ARG A 461 -12.97 -1.35 -21.28
CA ARG A 461 -11.91 -0.48 -20.78
C ARG A 461 -10.59 -0.63 -21.53
N ASN A 462 -10.36 -1.79 -22.15
CA ASN A 462 -9.08 -2.10 -22.82
C ASN A 462 -8.89 -1.34 -24.13
N ILE A 463 -9.92 -0.63 -24.60
CA ILE A 463 -9.80 0.33 -25.70
C ILE A 463 -8.83 1.47 -25.35
N ILE A 464 -8.73 1.83 -24.06
CA ILE A 464 -7.74 2.79 -23.57
C ILE A 464 -6.43 2.04 -23.27
N THR A 465 -5.38 2.41 -23.99
CA THR A 465 -4.00 2.01 -23.64
C THR A 465 -3.16 3.26 -23.41
N THR A 466 -2.13 3.16 -22.58
CA THR A 466 -1.35 4.31 -22.12
C THR A 466 0.16 4.05 -22.13
N THR A 467 0.94 5.13 -22.19
CA THR A 467 2.40 5.15 -22.04
C THR A 467 2.84 6.26 -21.08
N ASN A 468 4.14 6.43 -20.89
CA ASN A 468 4.75 7.49 -20.07
C ASN A 468 4.18 7.54 -18.64
N ALA A 469 4.30 6.42 -17.92
CA ALA A 469 3.74 6.27 -16.56
C ALA A 469 2.21 6.52 -16.51
N GLU A 470 1.48 6.02 -17.50
CA GLU A 470 0.03 6.18 -17.67
C GLU A 470 -0.45 7.64 -17.88
N ARG A 471 0.47 8.58 -18.15
CA ARG A 471 0.15 10.00 -18.36
C ARG A 471 -0.25 10.34 -19.79
N HIS A 472 0.02 9.45 -20.73
CA HIS A 472 -0.24 9.67 -22.14
C HIS A 472 -1.06 8.53 -22.73
N CYS A 473 -2.22 8.85 -23.28
CA CYS A 473 -3.14 7.91 -23.93
C CYS A 473 -2.64 7.59 -25.35
N LEU A 474 -2.45 6.31 -25.65
CA LEU A 474 -2.03 5.82 -26.98
C LEU A 474 -3.23 5.46 -27.86
N THR A 475 -4.24 4.83 -27.26
CA THR A 475 -5.48 4.45 -27.95
C THR A 475 -6.68 4.88 -27.12
N PRO A 476 -7.81 5.27 -27.74
CA PRO A 476 -8.00 5.54 -29.17
C PRO A 476 -7.07 6.64 -29.72
N ILE A 477 -6.70 6.51 -31.00
CA ILE A 477 -5.93 7.53 -31.72
C ILE A 477 -6.70 8.86 -31.67
N CYS A 478 -5.98 9.99 -31.63
CA CYS A 478 -6.49 11.35 -31.47
C CYS A 478 -7.03 11.72 -30.07
N LEU A 479 -7.37 10.77 -29.19
CA LEU A 479 -7.91 11.11 -27.86
C LEU A 479 -6.94 11.98 -27.06
N GLN A 480 -5.65 11.65 -27.06
CA GLN A 480 -4.65 12.44 -26.33
C GLN A 480 -4.46 13.85 -26.90
N GLU A 481 -4.48 14.01 -28.23
CA GLU A 481 -4.37 15.33 -28.86
C GLU A 481 -5.54 16.25 -28.46
N GLU A 482 -6.75 15.68 -28.36
CA GLU A 482 -7.93 16.41 -27.88
C GLU A 482 -7.83 16.74 -26.38
N ILE A 483 -7.30 15.83 -25.56
CA ILE A 483 -7.01 16.11 -24.14
C ILE A 483 -6.03 17.28 -24.01
N ASP A 484 -4.94 17.27 -24.78
CA ASP A 484 -3.91 18.31 -24.75
C ASP A 484 -4.50 19.68 -25.14
N LYS A 485 -5.34 19.74 -26.17
CA LYS A 485 -6.06 20.97 -26.56
C LYS A 485 -6.95 21.51 -25.45
N ILE A 486 -7.63 20.63 -24.71
CA ILE A 486 -8.48 21.04 -23.59
C ILE A 486 -7.64 21.55 -22.43
N VAL A 487 -6.58 20.83 -22.07
CA VAL A 487 -5.68 21.18 -20.96
C VAL A 487 -5.05 22.56 -21.17
N LEU A 488 -4.65 22.92 -22.39
CA LEU A 488 -4.07 24.22 -22.72
C LEU A 488 -4.98 25.43 -22.45
N LYS A 489 -6.29 25.23 -22.32
CA LYS A 489 -7.24 26.31 -21.98
C LYS A 489 -7.14 26.75 -20.52
N TYR A 490 -6.52 25.93 -19.67
CA TYR A 490 -6.53 26.10 -18.21
C TYR A 490 -5.13 26.39 -17.69
N SER A 491 -4.98 27.43 -16.85
CA SER A 491 -3.70 27.76 -16.23
C SER A 491 -3.21 26.62 -15.36
N ARG A 492 -1.95 26.21 -15.57
CA ARG A 492 -1.33 25.03 -14.94
C ARG A 492 -2.20 23.77 -15.06
N GLY A 493 -2.99 23.66 -16.14
CA GLY A 493 -3.84 22.52 -16.39
C GLY A 493 -3.01 21.25 -16.57
N ARG A 494 -3.46 20.17 -15.94
CA ARG A 494 -2.96 18.81 -16.22
C ARG A 494 -4.14 17.85 -16.13
N SER A 495 -4.28 16.99 -17.14
CA SER A 495 -5.29 15.94 -17.15
C SER A 495 -4.76 14.70 -17.84
N PHE A 496 -5.15 13.52 -17.35
CA PHE A 496 -4.83 12.26 -17.99
C PHE A 496 -5.96 11.23 -17.79
N VAL A 497 -5.92 10.17 -18.58
CA VAL A 497 -6.94 9.11 -18.58
C VAL A 497 -6.27 7.74 -18.53
N ARG A 498 -6.86 6.80 -17.79
CA ARG A 498 -6.36 5.41 -17.75
C ARG A 498 -7.49 4.41 -17.47
N PRO A 499 -7.39 3.16 -17.95
CA PRO A 499 -8.35 2.13 -17.60
C PRO A 499 -8.24 1.77 -16.11
N SER A 500 -9.38 1.44 -15.49
CA SER A 500 -9.36 0.82 -14.17
C SER A 500 -8.88 -0.63 -14.27
N GLY A 501 -8.17 -1.13 -13.27
CA GLY A 501 -7.71 -2.53 -13.25
C GLY A 501 -8.79 -3.54 -12.83
N THR A 502 -9.87 -3.09 -12.19
CA THR A 502 -10.88 -3.95 -11.55
C THR A 502 -12.30 -3.77 -12.07
N GLU A 503 -12.58 -2.69 -12.78
CA GLU A 503 -13.94 -2.34 -13.27
C GLU A 503 -13.87 -1.90 -14.73
N ASP A 504 -14.97 -2.03 -15.50
CA ASP A 504 -15.11 -1.51 -16.86
C ASP A 504 -15.39 -0.01 -16.87
N ILE A 505 -14.43 0.73 -16.33
CA ILE A 505 -14.42 2.18 -16.26
C ILE A 505 -13.06 2.72 -16.66
N VAL A 506 -13.05 3.95 -17.16
CA VAL A 506 -11.87 4.77 -17.37
C VAL A 506 -11.84 5.86 -16.30
N ARG A 507 -10.69 6.03 -15.65
CA ARG A 507 -10.46 7.08 -14.66
C ARG A 507 -9.95 8.32 -15.37
N VAL A 508 -10.56 9.46 -15.07
CA VAL A 508 -10.14 10.78 -15.54
C VAL A 508 -9.64 11.55 -14.33
N TYR A 509 -8.40 12.03 -14.39
CA TYR A 509 -7.85 12.95 -13.40
C TYR A 509 -7.61 14.29 -14.05
N ALA A 510 -7.97 15.36 -13.36
CA ALA A 510 -7.73 16.74 -13.77
C ALA A 510 -7.30 17.60 -12.58
N GLU A 511 -6.38 18.53 -12.82
CA GLU A 511 -5.99 19.59 -11.89
C GLU A 511 -5.69 20.88 -12.66
N CYS A 512 -5.89 22.03 -12.01
CA CYS A 512 -5.49 23.33 -12.54
C CYS A 512 -5.41 24.36 -11.40
N GLU A 513 -4.88 25.55 -11.68
CA GLU A 513 -4.70 26.61 -10.67
C GLU A 513 -6.03 27.13 -10.10
N SER A 514 -7.08 27.19 -10.93
CA SER A 514 -8.39 27.73 -10.57
C SER A 514 -9.35 26.65 -10.03
N SER A 515 -9.88 26.87 -8.83
CA SER A 515 -10.87 25.97 -8.21
C SER A 515 -12.23 25.99 -8.91
N SER A 516 -12.60 27.08 -9.58
CA SER A 516 -13.85 27.18 -10.34
C SER A 516 -13.79 26.46 -11.70
N ASP A 517 -12.57 26.20 -12.20
CA ASP A 517 -12.38 25.65 -13.54
C ASP A 517 -12.03 24.16 -13.55
N VAL A 518 -11.51 23.61 -12.45
CA VAL A 518 -11.11 22.18 -12.39
C VAL A 518 -12.26 21.22 -12.71
N ASN A 519 -13.48 21.56 -12.29
CA ASN A 519 -14.67 20.76 -12.62
C ASN A 519 -14.97 20.80 -14.13
N LYS A 520 -14.78 21.95 -14.78
CA LYS A 520 -14.98 22.09 -16.23
C LYS A 520 -13.94 21.28 -16.99
N LEU A 521 -12.66 21.40 -16.63
CA LEU A 521 -11.57 20.59 -17.20
C LEU A 521 -11.86 19.08 -17.06
N ALA A 522 -12.23 18.63 -15.86
CA ALA A 522 -12.52 17.23 -15.60
C ALA A 522 -13.69 16.70 -16.44
N VAL A 523 -14.80 17.46 -16.52
CA VAL A 523 -15.98 17.08 -17.30
C VAL A 523 -15.68 17.10 -18.80
N GLU A 524 -14.99 18.13 -19.31
CA GLU A 524 -14.60 18.24 -20.72
C GLU A 524 -13.78 17.02 -21.18
N VAL A 525 -12.79 16.60 -20.38
CA VAL A 525 -11.99 15.40 -20.66
C VAL A 525 -12.81 14.12 -20.49
N ALA A 526 -13.70 14.05 -19.49
CA ALA A 526 -14.58 12.90 -19.31
C ALA A 526 -15.56 12.70 -20.48
N SER A 527 -16.09 13.78 -21.06
CA SER A 527 -16.93 13.72 -22.26
C SER A 527 -16.13 13.31 -23.51
N LEU A 528 -14.84 13.65 -23.62
CA LEU A 528 -13.98 13.07 -24.67
C LEU A 528 -13.85 11.56 -24.50
N VAL A 529 -13.54 11.08 -23.29
CA VAL A 529 -13.44 9.64 -23.02
C VAL A 529 -14.77 8.94 -23.32
N TYR A 530 -15.89 9.50 -22.90
CA TYR A 530 -17.22 8.94 -23.17
C TYR A 530 -17.45 8.76 -24.68
N ARG A 531 -17.09 9.76 -25.51
CA ARG A 531 -17.27 9.71 -26.97
C ARG A 531 -16.27 8.78 -27.67
N PHE A 532 -14.99 8.83 -27.30
CA PHE A 532 -13.94 8.08 -27.98
C PHE A 532 -13.83 6.62 -27.52
N ALA A 533 -14.17 6.31 -26.26
CA ALA A 533 -14.02 4.98 -25.65
C ALA A 533 -15.33 4.19 -25.57
N GLY A 534 -16.40 4.63 -26.23
CA GLY A 534 -17.69 3.92 -26.22
C GLY A 534 -18.36 3.93 -24.85
N GLY A 535 -18.55 5.13 -24.29
CA GLY A 535 -19.18 5.35 -23.00
C GLY A 535 -20.56 4.72 -22.86
N VAL A 536 -20.92 4.37 -21.62
CA VAL A 536 -22.19 3.71 -21.27
C VAL A 536 -22.88 4.48 -20.14
N GLY A 537 -24.17 4.75 -20.30
CA GLY A 537 -24.97 5.45 -19.30
C GLY A 537 -25.09 6.96 -19.58
N PRO A 538 -25.32 7.80 -18.56
CA PRO A 538 -25.38 9.24 -18.77
C PRO A 538 -23.99 9.81 -19.10
N GLU A 539 -23.96 10.73 -20.06
CA GLU A 539 -22.73 11.46 -20.39
C GLU A 539 -22.31 12.35 -19.20
N PRO A 540 -21.00 12.46 -18.90
CA PRO A 540 -20.51 13.38 -17.88
C PRO A 540 -20.99 14.82 -18.14
N SER A 541 -21.51 15.47 -17.11
CA SER A 541 -22.00 16.85 -17.16
C SER A 541 -21.61 17.60 -15.89
N LEU A 542 -21.57 18.93 -15.99
CA LEU A 542 -21.42 19.82 -14.84
C LEU A 542 -22.72 19.78 -14.05
N SER A 543 -22.67 19.16 -12.87
CA SER A 543 -23.74 19.19 -11.88
C SER A 543 -23.71 20.48 -11.07
#